data_AF-Q4SQD6-F1
#
_entry.id   AF-Q4SQD6-F1
#
_cell.length_a   1.000
_cell.length_b   1.000
_cell.length_c   1.000
_cell.angle_alpha   90.00
_cell.angle_beta   90.00
_cell.angle_gamma   90.00
#
_symmetry.space_group_name_H-M   'P 1'
#
loop_
_entity.id
_entity.type
_entity.pdbx_description
1 polymer ?
#
loop_
_entity_poly.entity_id
_entity_poly.type
_entity_poly.pdbx_seq_one_letter_code
_entity_poly.pdbx_strand_id
1 'polypeptide(L)'
;MSPSALLLDVGLVVGRCRLLGEELRLLKMWGGLRLDILHISCVDTLVHTVFSSLKNFKKFEVVFSVSLSDHHYVLHLHSFKNMIGDTTLQQVEDIVASVTPGKNLLTKTLKKIYENLPHCRLCSVAGTGGFGSSQNGTKKSWDFMRTHDSVSVLLFNTTSHCFVLVKQFRPAVYMSEWERSKAPPPKAADGPEEGAAEAAGPESPEGQPAPAGEGSSAWPPASAGVTYELCAGLVDKPDLSLEEIARQEVLEECGYDVPACKLKRITSYRSGVGVTGSKQTMFYAEVSDDNCVGAGGGEPREGELIEVVKVPLHEAMTFAYDERIPKTMGVIFSFIWFHNNMSPKYKISTNV
;
A
#
# COMPACT_ATOMS: atom_id res chain seq x y z
N MET A 1 13.91 52.34 18.20
CA MET A 1 12.69 52.03 17.45
C MET A 1 11.49 52.56 18.23
N SER A 2 10.57 53.30 17.60
CA SER A 2 9.34 53.70 18.32
C SER A 2 8.41 52.48 18.47
N PRO A 3 7.60 52.40 19.54
CA PRO A 3 6.63 51.31 19.74
C PRO A 3 5.65 51.12 18.57
N SER A 4 5.34 52.21 17.87
CA SER A 4 4.48 52.23 16.68
C SER A 4 5.10 51.58 15.44
N ALA A 5 6.42 51.67 15.25
CA ALA A 5 7.13 50.96 14.18
C ALA A 5 7.15 49.44 14.44
N LEU A 6 7.33 49.05 15.70
CA LEU A 6 7.40 47.65 16.12
C LEU A 6 6.03 46.94 15.99
N LEU A 7 4.93 47.63 16.32
CA LEU A 7 3.56 47.13 16.10
C LEU A 7 3.19 46.99 14.62
N LEU A 8 3.68 47.90 13.77
CA LEU A 8 3.49 47.82 12.32
C LEU A 8 4.26 46.63 11.73
N ASP A 9 5.51 46.43 12.14
CA ASP A 9 6.33 45.29 11.71
C ASP A 9 5.73 43.96 12.17
N VAL A 10 5.28 43.86 13.42
CA VAL A 10 4.59 42.67 13.94
C VAL A 10 3.26 42.41 13.20
N GLY A 11 2.46 43.46 12.93
CA GLY A 11 1.22 43.34 12.17
C GLY A 11 1.44 42.84 10.73
N LEU A 12 2.52 43.28 10.08
CA LEU A 12 2.91 42.84 8.75
C LEU A 12 3.41 41.39 8.72
N VAL A 13 4.12 40.95 9.77
CA VAL A 13 4.56 39.55 9.92
C VAL A 13 3.35 38.64 10.17
N VAL A 14 2.48 38.99 11.11
CA VAL A 14 1.27 38.20 11.45
C VAL A 14 0.30 38.10 10.28
N GLY A 15 0.07 39.20 9.54
CA GLY A 15 -0.79 39.22 8.36
C GLY A 15 -0.29 38.36 7.20
N ARG A 16 1.01 38.04 7.15
CA ARG A 16 1.63 37.27 6.05
C ARG A 16 1.95 35.83 6.42
N CYS A 17 2.24 35.54 7.68
CA CYS A 17 2.15 34.17 8.22
C CYS A 17 0.73 33.62 8.05
N ARG A 18 -0.30 34.47 8.11
CA ARG A 18 -1.68 34.12 7.73
C ARG A 18 -1.80 33.67 6.27
N LEU A 19 -1.09 34.31 5.33
CA LEU A 19 -1.11 33.91 3.91
C LEU A 19 -0.47 32.54 3.69
N LEU A 20 0.69 32.26 4.29
CA LEU A 20 1.31 30.93 4.24
C LEU A 20 0.41 29.87 4.91
N GLY A 21 -0.21 30.21 6.05
CA GLY A 21 -1.16 29.32 6.73
C GLY A 21 -2.39 29.00 5.88
N GLU A 22 -2.94 29.99 5.16
CA GLU A 22 -4.04 29.79 4.22
C GLU A 22 -3.64 28.89 3.04
N GLU A 23 -2.44 29.08 2.47
CA GLU A 23 -1.88 28.21 1.43
C GLU A 23 -1.71 26.76 1.93
N LEU A 24 -1.09 26.58 3.10
CA LEU A 24 -0.91 25.26 3.72
C LEU A 24 -2.26 24.57 3.95
N ARG A 25 -3.28 25.31 4.41
CA ARG A 25 -4.63 24.76 4.59
C ARG A 25 -5.22 24.28 3.28
N LEU A 26 -5.12 25.07 2.21
CA LEU A 26 -5.64 24.71 0.89
C LEU A 26 -4.89 23.52 0.30
N LEU A 27 -3.56 23.47 0.45
CA LEU A 27 -2.72 22.36 -0.01
C LEU A 27 -2.97 21.07 0.77
N LYS A 28 -3.23 21.15 2.08
CA LYS A 28 -3.68 19.99 2.87
C LYS A 28 -5.02 19.44 2.39
N MET A 29 -5.96 20.30 2.02
CA MET A 29 -7.29 19.87 1.57
C MET A 29 -7.31 19.37 0.12
N TRP A 30 -6.57 20.02 -0.77
CA TRP A 30 -6.72 19.83 -2.22
C TRP A 30 -5.43 19.43 -2.95
N GLY A 31 -4.28 19.49 -2.27
CA GLY A 31 -2.97 19.21 -2.86
C GLY A 31 -2.81 17.76 -3.29
N GLY A 32 -3.37 16.80 -2.54
CA GLY A 32 -3.35 15.39 -2.92
C GLY A 32 -4.10 15.11 -4.22
N LEU A 33 -5.26 15.73 -4.42
CA LEU A 33 -6.07 15.53 -5.62
C LEU A 33 -5.49 16.23 -6.86
N ARG A 34 -4.79 17.35 -6.69
CA ARG A 34 -4.42 18.24 -7.81
C ARG A 34 -2.93 18.24 -8.14
N LEU A 35 -2.06 17.89 -7.19
CA LEU A 35 -0.62 18.10 -7.26
C LEU A 35 0.19 16.88 -6.79
N ASP A 36 -0.46 15.72 -6.60
CA ASP A 36 0.17 14.50 -6.08
C ASP A 36 0.88 14.71 -4.72
N ILE A 37 0.37 15.62 -3.89
CA ILE A 37 0.89 15.86 -2.54
C ILE A 37 0.32 14.81 -1.58
N LEU A 38 1.16 13.86 -1.19
CA LEU A 38 0.80 12.83 -0.21
C LEU A 38 0.69 13.40 1.21
N HIS A 39 1.60 14.30 1.56
CA HIS A 39 1.65 14.89 2.88
C HIS A 39 2.25 16.30 2.81
N ILE A 40 1.68 17.23 3.57
CA ILE A 40 2.27 18.55 3.77
C ILE A 40 2.09 19.02 5.21
N SER A 41 3.16 19.51 5.81
CA SER A 41 3.16 20.03 7.18
C SER A 41 4.14 21.19 7.31
N CYS A 42 3.98 21.98 8.37
CA CYS A 42 4.89 23.05 8.71
C CYS A 42 5.23 22.89 10.19
N VAL A 43 6.50 22.73 10.50
CA VAL A 43 7.03 22.68 11.87
C VAL A 43 8.05 23.80 11.95
N ASP A 44 7.85 24.72 12.90
CA ASP A 44 8.60 25.97 13.00
C ASP A 44 8.61 26.75 11.68
N THR A 45 9.78 26.92 11.07
CA THR A 45 9.98 27.58 9.78
C THR A 45 10.23 26.58 8.63
N LEU A 46 9.99 25.28 8.85
CA LEU A 46 10.23 24.24 7.86
C LEU A 46 8.90 23.70 7.32
N VAL A 47 8.70 23.86 6.01
CA VAL A 47 7.56 23.29 5.28
C VAL A 47 8.00 21.97 4.67
N HIS A 48 7.50 20.87 5.22
CA HIS A 48 7.71 19.52 4.72
C HIS A 48 6.63 19.18 3.70
N THR A 49 7.01 18.82 2.48
CA THR A 49 6.09 18.35 1.44
C THR A 49 6.58 17.02 0.88
N VAL A 50 5.72 16.01 0.92
CA VAL A 50 5.95 14.71 0.27
C VAL A 50 5.09 14.62 -0.97
N PHE A 51 5.72 14.51 -2.12
CA PHE A 51 5.07 14.19 -3.38
C PHE A 51 5.06 12.69 -3.59
N SER A 52 3.94 12.14 -4.03
CA SER A 52 3.80 10.72 -4.37
C SER A 52 2.82 10.54 -5.53
N SER A 53 3.33 10.04 -6.64
CA SER A 53 2.56 9.78 -7.85
C SER A 53 2.77 8.33 -8.27
N LEU A 54 1.72 7.52 -8.15
CA LEU A 54 1.73 6.17 -8.71
C LEU A 54 1.82 6.22 -10.24
N LYS A 55 1.03 7.11 -10.86
CA LYS A 55 0.98 7.30 -12.31
C LYS A 55 2.35 7.59 -12.92
N ASN A 56 3.16 8.40 -12.25
CA ASN A 56 4.48 8.79 -12.73
C ASN A 56 5.63 7.99 -12.10
N PHE A 57 5.31 7.01 -11.24
CA PHE A 57 6.25 6.23 -10.44
C PHE A 57 7.30 7.10 -9.73
N LYS A 58 6.83 8.09 -8.97
CA LYS A 58 7.67 9.03 -8.24
C LYS A 58 7.24 9.18 -6.80
N LYS A 59 8.22 9.26 -5.91
CA LYS A 59 8.02 9.65 -4.53
C LYS A 59 9.25 10.39 -4.03
N PHE A 60 9.09 11.62 -3.58
CA PHE A 60 10.19 12.39 -3.03
C PHE A 60 9.68 13.38 -1.98
N GLU A 61 10.56 13.75 -1.07
CA GLU A 61 10.32 14.76 -0.06
C GLU A 61 11.11 16.02 -0.40
N VAL A 62 10.44 17.16 -0.25
CA VAL A 62 11.03 18.49 -0.34
C VAL A 62 10.75 19.22 0.96
N VAL A 63 11.80 19.74 1.59
CA VAL A 63 11.68 20.59 2.77
C VAL A 63 12.14 21.99 2.40
N PHE A 64 11.28 22.97 2.65
CA PHE A 64 11.60 24.38 2.46
C PHE A 64 11.79 25.05 3.80
N SER A 65 12.86 25.83 3.95
CA SER A 65 12.95 26.81 5.03
C SER A 65 12.29 28.12 4.59
N VAL A 66 11.51 28.68 5.50
CA VAL A 66 10.78 29.93 5.31
C VAL A 66 11.54 31.04 6.02
N SER A 67 11.95 32.04 5.26
CA SER A 67 12.56 33.27 5.78
C SER A 67 11.70 34.48 5.39
N LEU A 68 11.97 35.63 6.01
CA LEU A 68 11.30 36.90 5.68
C LEU A 68 12.33 37.86 5.08
N SER A 69 12.04 38.39 3.88
CA SER A 69 12.86 39.40 3.20
C SER A 69 11.97 40.40 2.50
N ASP A 70 12.24 41.70 2.66
CA ASP A 70 11.53 42.81 1.99
C ASP A 70 10.02 42.59 1.90
N HIS A 71 9.40 42.37 3.05
CA HIS A 71 7.96 42.20 3.19
C HIS A 71 7.38 40.91 2.53
N HIS A 72 8.20 40.13 1.84
CA HIS A 72 8.04 38.75 1.33
C HIS A 72 8.29 37.68 2.40
N TYR A 73 7.54 36.56 2.43
CA TYR A 73 8.19 35.31 2.86
C TYR A 73 8.90 34.71 1.64
N VAL A 74 10.08 34.14 1.87
CA VAL A 74 10.92 33.52 0.85
C VAL A 74 11.06 32.05 1.20
N LEU A 75 11.04 31.20 0.18
CA LEU A 75 11.28 29.77 0.32
C LEU A 75 12.72 29.48 -0.12
N HIS A 76 13.50 28.90 0.78
CA HIS A 76 14.78 28.32 0.44
C HIS A 76 14.66 26.80 0.50
N LEU A 77 15.22 26.11 -0.49
CA LEU A 77 15.28 24.66 -0.44
C LEU A 77 16.22 24.26 0.69
N HIS A 78 15.68 23.59 1.72
CA HIS A 78 16.45 23.14 2.88
C HIS A 78 17.00 21.73 2.69
N SER A 79 16.15 20.80 2.24
CA SER A 79 16.57 19.45 1.93
C SER A 79 15.68 18.81 0.88
N PHE A 80 16.24 17.85 0.16
CA PHE A 80 15.55 17.03 -0.83
C PHE A 80 15.92 15.56 -0.59
N LYS A 81 14.91 14.68 -0.62
CA LYS A 81 15.11 13.24 -0.53
C LYS A 81 14.26 12.54 -1.59
N ASN A 82 14.92 12.02 -2.63
CA ASN A 82 14.27 11.13 -3.57
C ASN A 82 14.10 9.73 -2.95
N MET A 83 12.89 9.17 -3.04
CA MET A 83 12.59 7.82 -2.57
C MET A 83 12.30 6.88 -3.74
N ILE A 84 11.59 7.36 -4.76
CA ILE A 84 11.23 6.60 -5.97
C ILE A 84 11.31 7.54 -7.17
N GLY A 85 11.96 7.07 -8.23
CA GLY A 85 12.07 7.76 -9.52
C GLY A 85 13.42 8.42 -9.75
N ASP A 86 13.51 9.33 -10.71
CA ASP A 86 14.74 9.95 -11.22
C ASP A 86 14.81 11.47 -10.97
N THR A 87 13.96 11.99 -10.07
CA THR A 87 13.97 13.41 -9.70
C THR A 87 15.25 13.74 -8.92
N THR A 88 15.95 14.79 -9.35
CA THR A 88 17.21 15.23 -8.73
C THR A 88 17.04 16.52 -7.93
N LEU A 89 17.94 16.74 -6.98
CA LEU A 89 18.00 17.98 -6.20
C LEU A 89 18.12 19.21 -7.13
N GLN A 90 19.03 19.14 -8.11
CA GLN A 90 19.27 20.24 -9.05
C GLN A 90 18.00 20.67 -9.81
N GLN A 91 17.19 19.70 -10.26
CA GLN A 91 15.92 20.01 -10.93
C GLN A 91 14.97 20.78 -10.02
N VAL A 92 14.89 20.41 -8.74
CA VAL A 92 14.05 21.11 -7.77
C VAL A 92 14.60 22.50 -7.48
N GLU A 93 15.91 22.65 -7.33
CA GLU A 93 16.57 23.96 -7.14
C GLU A 93 16.28 24.91 -8.30
N ASP A 94 16.46 24.44 -9.54
CA ASP A 94 16.22 25.24 -10.75
C ASP A 94 14.74 25.70 -10.82
N ILE A 95 13.80 24.81 -10.46
CA ILE A 95 12.38 25.14 -10.41
C ILE A 95 12.10 26.19 -9.35
N VAL A 96 12.63 26.02 -8.13
CA VAL A 96 12.44 26.96 -7.02
C VAL A 96 13.01 28.33 -7.37
N ALA A 97 14.20 28.38 -7.96
CA ALA A 97 14.84 29.61 -8.43
C ALA A 97 14.05 30.31 -9.55
N SER A 98 13.27 29.56 -10.35
CA SER A 98 12.42 30.12 -11.41
C SER A 98 11.13 30.78 -10.91
N VAL A 99 10.76 30.63 -9.63
CA VAL A 99 9.49 31.15 -9.10
C VAL A 99 9.72 32.55 -8.57
N THR A 100 8.97 33.52 -9.09
CA THR A 100 9.03 34.90 -8.60
C THR A 100 8.37 35.02 -7.23
N PRO A 101 9.01 35.70 -6.25
CA PRO A 101 8.40 35.99 -4.95
C PRO A 101 7.09 36.76 -5.09
N GLY A 102 6.09 36.43 -4.27
CA GLY A 102 4.81 37.12 -4.27
C GLY A 102 3.69 36.33 -3.60
N LYS A 103 2.43 36.72 -3.85
CA LYS A 103 1.26 35.98 -3.34
C LYS A 103 1.23 34.56 -3.88
N ASN A 104 0.81 33.61 -3.04
CA ASN A 104 0.69 32.20 -3.35
C ASN A 104 2.03 31.53 -3.70
N LEU A 105 3.13 31.95 -3.07
CA LEU A 105 4.47 31.52 -3.43
C LEU A 105 4.65 30.00 -3.25
N LEU A 106 4.24 29.44 -2.11
CA LEU A 106 4.30 28.01 -1.85
C LEU A 106 3.49 27.24 -2.89
N THR A 107 2.22 27.63 -3.08
CA THR A 107 1.32 26.96 -4.03
C THR A 107 1.87 26.98 -5.46
N LYS A 108 2.41 28.12 -5.91
CA LYS A 108 3.04 28.25 -7.23
C LYS A 108 4.30 27.39 -7.36
N THR A 109 5.13 27.37 -6.32
CA THR A 109 6.35 26.57 -6.28
C THR A 109 6.03 25.09 -6.38
N LEU A 110 5.14 24.58 -5.52
CA LEU A 110 4.73 23.17 -5.54
C LEU A 110 4.03 22.79 -6.85
N LYS A 111 3.21 23.69 -7.41
CA LYS A 111 2.59 23.50 -8.72
C LYS A 111 3.63 23.40 -9.84
N LYS A 112 4.64 24.27 -9.86
CA LYS A 112 5.73 24.16 -10.85
C LYS A 112 6.55 22.90 -10.67
N ILE A 113 6.81 22.46 -9.43
CA ILE A 113 7.48 21.18 -9.15
C ILE A 113 6.67 20.02 -9.74
N TYR A 114 5.36 20.02 -9.51
CA TYR A 114 4.46 19.02 -10.09
C TYR A 114 4.46 19.05 -11.64
N GLU A 115 4.40 20.24 -12.26
CA GLU A 115 4.29 20.40 -13.71
C GLU A 115 5.60 20.15 -14.48
N ASN A 116 6.76 20.47 -13.90
CA ASN A 116 8.05 20.49 -14.63
C ASN A 116 8.94 19.28 -14.35
N LEU A 117 8.63 18.43 -13.36
CA LEU A 117 9.47 17.27 -13.10
C LEU A 117 9.16 16.14 -14.10
N PRO A 118 10.14 15.72 -14.93
CA PRO A 118 9.92 14.87 -16.10
C PRO A 118 9.41 13.47 -15.73
N HIS A 119 8.48 12.89 -16.48
CA HIS A 119 8.01 11.51 -16.24
C HIS A 119 9.17 10.54 -16.01
N CYS A 120 9.08 9.70 -14.97
CA CYS A 120 10.20 8.85 -14.60
C CYS A 120 10.49 7.81 -15.68
N ARG A 121 11.77 7.65 -16.06
CA ARG A 121 12.18 6.62 -17.05
C ARG A 121 12.11 5.19 -16.50
N LEU A 122 11.94 5.01 -15.19
CA LEU A 122 11.76 3.71 -14.53
C LEU A 122 10.38 3.07 -14.76
N CYS A 123 9.47 3.72 -15.51
CA CYS A 123 8.26 3.08 -16.05
C CYS A 123 8.54 1.80 -16.87
N SER A 124 9.80 1.44 -17.12
CA SER A 124 10.22 0.19 -17.76
C SER A 124 10.22 -1.04 -16.84
N VAL A 125 10.29 -0.89 -15.51
CA VAL A 125 10.39 -2.05 -14.58
C VAL A 125 9.07 -2.34 -13.84
N ALA A 126 8.26 -1.31 -13.59
CA ALA A 126 6.86 -1.43 -13.16
C ALA A 126 6.02 -0.41 -13.93
N GLY A 127 5.65 -0.74 -15.16
CA GLY A 127 4.98 0.21 -16.05
C GLY A 127 3.56 0.53 -15.60
N THR A 128 3.30 1.76 -15.17
CA THR A 128 1.93 2.25 -15.04
C THR A 128 1.43 2.73 -16.39
N GLY A 129 0.24 2.29 -16.80
CA GLY A 129 -0.35 2.69 -18.07
C GLY A 129 -1.77 3.20 -17.87
N GLY A 130 -2.14 4.18 -18.69
CA GLY A 130 -3.52 4.64 -18.83
C GLY A 130 -4.10 4.09 -20.13
N PHE A 131 -5.19 3.33 -20.06
CA PHE A 131 -5.94 2.95 -21.26
C PHE A 131 -7.22 3.77 -21.35
N GLY A 132 -7.46 4.39 -22.50
CA GLY A 132 -8.68 5.13 -22.79
C GLY A 132 -9.50 4.41 -23.86
N SER A 133 -10.75 4.05 -23.55
CA SER A 133 -11.69 3.53 -24.56
C SER A 133 -13.04 4.21 -24.47
N SER A 134 -13.81 4.17 -25.56
CA SER A 134 -15.21 4.60 -25.57
C SER A 134 -16.09 3.37 -25.45
N GLN A 135 -16.92 3.30 -24.40
CA GLN A 135 -17.90 2.24 -24.20
C GLN A 135 -19.26 2.90 -23.98
N ASN A 136 -20.26 2.56 -24.81
CA ASN A 136 -21.58 3.19 -24.84
C ASN A 136 -21.53 4.73 -24.95
N GLY A 137 -20.61 5.27 -25.77
CA GLY A 137 -20.44 6.71 -25.96
C GLY A 137 -19.79 7.44 -24.78
N THR A 138 -19.47 6.76 -23.68
CA THR A 138 -18.77 7.33 -22.53
C THR A 138 -17.28 6.99 -22.61
N LYS A 139 -16.43 8.01 -22.55
CA LYS A 139 -14.97 7.84 -22.47
C LYS A 139 -14.62 7.32 -21.08
N LYS A 140 -13.98 6.16 -21.02
CA LYS A 140 -13.47 5.55 -19.79
C LYS A 140 -11.94 5.58 -19.80
N SER A 141 -11.37 5.77 -18.62
CA SER A 141 -9.93 5.74 -18.37
C SER A 141 -9.67 4.77 -17.23
N TRP A 142 -8.66 3.93 -17.37
CA TRP A 142 -8.20 3.03 -16.31
C TRP A 142 -6.70 3.16 -16.12
N ASP A 143 -6.28 3.20 -14.87
CA ASP A 143 -4.88 3.08 -14.48
C ASP A 143 -4.59 1.61 -14.13
N PHE A 144 -3.46 1.11 -14.62
CA PHE A 144 -2.97 -0.23 -14.29
C PHE A 144 -1.47 -0.19 -13.95
N MET A 145 -0.98 -1.21 -13.26
CA MET A 145 0.40 -1.39 -12.85
C MET A 145 0.94 -2.70 -13.42
N ARG A 146 1.94 -2.65 -14.29
CA ARG A 146 2.59 -3.86 -14.81
C ARG A 146 3.44 -4.44 -13.70
N THR A 147 3.15 -5.69 -13.36
CA THR A 147 3.96 -6.53 -12.47
C THR A 147 4.34 -7.80 -13.22
N HIS A 148 5.38 -8.48 -12.75
CA HIS A 148 5.73 -9.79 -13.28
C HIS A 148 4.60 -10.81 -13.07
N ASP A 149 4.56 -11.83 -13.93
CA ASP A 149 3.85 -13.06 -13.62
C ASP A 149 4.53 -13.73 -12.40
N SER A 150 3.87 -14.69 -11.77
CA SER A 150 4.38 -15.34 -10.55
C SER A 150 4.09 -16.84 -10.53
N VAL A 151 4.78 -17.53 -9.63
CA VAL A 151 4.51 -18.92 -9.26
C VAL A 151 4.12 -19.00 -7.79
N SER A 152 3.36 -20.02 -7.40
CA SER A 152 3.11 -20.37 -6.01
C SER A 152 3.09 -21.88 -5.81
N VAL A 153 3.44 -22.37 -4.62
CA VAL A 153 3.59 -23.80 -4.35
C VAL A 153 2.88 -24.20 -3.05
N LEU A 154 1.97 -25.17 -3.15
CA LEU A 154 1.47 -25.91 -1.99
C LEU A 154 2.44 -27.04 -1.66
N LEU A 155 3.02 -27.00 -0.47
CA LEU A 155 3.90 -28.05 0.05
C LEU A 155 3.15 -28.90 1.08
N PHE A 156 3.22 -30.22 0.92
CA PHE A 156 2.71 -31.17 1.91
C PHE A 156 3.85 -32.04 2.43
N ASN A 157 4.17 -31.91 3.72
CA ASN A 157 5.17 -32.75 4.38
C ASN A 157 4.53 -34.09 4.76
N THR A 158 5.01 -35.15 4.13
CA THR A 158 4.51 -36.51 4.27
C THR A 158 4.97 -37.20 5.56
N THR A 159 6.07 -36.76 6.17
CA THR A 159 6.56 -37.29 7.45
C THR A 159 5.68 -36.79 8.61
N SER A 160 5.39 -35.49 8.63
CA SER A 160 4.65 -34.84 9.73
C SER A 160 3.17 -34.61 9.44
N HIS A 161 2.69 -34.99 8.25
CA HIS A 161 1.30 -34.82 7.82
C HIS A 161 0.78 -33.37 8.00
N CYS A 162 1.62 -32.40 7.62
CA CYS A 162 1.28 -30.98 7.67
C CYS A 162 1.53 -30.29 6.34
N PHE A 163 0.73 -29.28 6.04
CA PHE A 163 1.04 -28.31 5.01
C PHE A 163 2.14 -27.38 5.50
N VAL A 164 3.06 -27.02 4.60
CA VAL A 164 4.07 -26.00 4.85
C VAL A 164 3.62 -24.73 4.13
N LEU A 165 3.34 -23.70 4.93
CA LEU A 165 2.98 -22.36 4.49
C LEU A 165 4.05 -21.37 4.92
N VAL A 166 3.93 -20.14 4.45
CA VAL A 166 4.71 -19.01 4.94
C VAL A 166 3.79 -17.97 5.57
N LYS A 167 4.30 -17.18 6.49
CA LYS A 167 3.64 -15.93 6.92
C LYS A 167 4.63 -14.79 6.94
N GLN A 168 4.15 -13.61 6.58
CA GLN A 168 4.95 -12.39 6.50
C GLN A 168 4.08 -11.15 6.72
N PHE A 169 4.70 -10.03 7.05
CA PHE A 169 4.01 -8.75 7.22
C PHE A 169 3.74 -8.10 5.87
N ARG A 170 2.47 -7.83 5.55
CA ARG A 170 2.03 -7.10 4.36
C ARG A 170 1.57 -5.69 4.74
N PRO A 171 2.34 -4.63 4.40
CA PRO A 171 1.99 -3.26 4.77
C PRO A 171 0.60 -2.81 4.29
N ALA A 172 0.17 -3.23 3.10
CA ALA A 172 -1.15 -2.89 2.56
C ALA A 172 -2.32 -3.45 3.41
N VAL A 173 -2.13 -4.66 3.96
CA VAL A 173 -3.11 -5.29 4.86
C VAL A 173 -3.14 -4.54 6.18
N TYR A 174 -1.96 -4.26 6.76
CA TYR A 174 -1.85 -3.47 8.00
C TYR A 174 -2.52 -2.10 7.89
N MET A 175 -2.27 -1.38 6.79
CA MET A 175 -2.87 -0.07 6.56
C MET A 175 -4.39 -0.15 6.43
N SER A 176 -4.90 -1.20 5.78
CA SER A 176 -6.34 -1.44 5.67
C SER A 176 -6.99 -1.72 7.04
N GLU A 177 -6.33 -2.49 7.91
CA GLU A 177 -6.81 -2.72 9.28
C GLU A 177 -6.77 -1.45 10.13
N TRP A 178 -5.71 -0.65 9.99
CA TRP A 178 -5.63 0.64 10.66
C TRP A 178 -6.75 1.59 10.22
N GLU A 179 -7.07 1.65 8.93
CA GLU A 179 -8.19 2.45 8.44
C GLU A 179 -9.54 1.94 8.96
N ARG A 180 -9.75 0.62 8.98
CA ARG A 180 -10.95 0.02 9.58
C ARG A 180 -11.09 0.33 11.07
N SER A 181 -10.00 0.32 11.82
CA SER A 181 -10.02 0.62 13.26
C SER A 181 -10.49 2.05 13.59
N LYS A 182 -10.45 2.96 12.60
CA LYS A 182 -10.95 4.34 12.73
C LYS A 182 -12.41 4.51 12.33
N ALA A 183 -12.97 3.54 11.61
CA ALA A 183 -14.34 3.63 11.14
C ALA A 183 -15.31 3.43 12.32
N PRO A 184 -16.34 4.27 12.47
CA PRO A 184 -17.40 4.01 13.44
C PRO A 184 -18.09 2.67 13.09
N PRO A 185 -18.54 1.90 14.10
CA PRO A 185 -19.23 0.64 13.84
C PRO A 185 -20.45 0.87 12.95
N PRO A 186 -20.75 -0.04 12.00
CA PRO A 186 -21.93 0.09 11.17
C PRO A 186 -23.16 0.14 12.09
N LYS A 187 -24.00 1.18 11.90
CA LYS A 187 -25.33 1.22 12.54
C LYS A 187 -26.06 -0.03 12.10
N ALA A 188 -26.52 -0.84 13.05
CA ALA A 188 -27.39 -1.97 12.77
C ALA A 188 -28.55 -1.48 11.91
N ALA A 189 -28.72 -2.07 10.73
CA ALA A 189 -29.90 -1.85 9.91
C ALA A 189 -31.04 -2.62 10.59
N ASP A 190 -31.83 -1.93 11.41
CA ASP A 190 -33.10 -2.45 11.85
C ASP A 190 -34.02 -2.63 10.62
N GLY A 191 -34.80 -3.72 10.66
CA GLY A 191 -35.59 -4.27 9.57
C GLY A 191 -36.74 -3.37 9.06
N PRO A 192 -37.60 -3.93 8.18
CA PRO A 192 -38.42 -3.14 7.28
C PRO A 192 -39.67 -2.60 7.97
N GLU A 193 -39.94 -1.30 7.84
CA GLU A 193 -41.28 -0.76 8.07
C GLU A 193 -41.75 0.02 6.84
N GLU A 194 -42.87 -0.47 6.28
CA GLU A 194 -43.77 0.23 5.37
C GLU A 194 -44.48 1.39 6.10
N GLY A 195 -44.77 2.48 5.38
CA GLY A 195 -45.78 3.45 5.79
C GLY A 195 -45.43 4.91 5.51
N ALA A 196 -46.02 5.47 4.45
CA ALA A 196 -45.93 6.88 4.08
C ALA A 196 -46.79 7.79 4.98
N ALA A 197 -46.30 8.99 5.32
CA ALA A 197 -47.03 10.26 5.27
C ALA A 197 -46.15 11.45 5.74
N GLU A 198 -46.58 12.65 5.35
CA GLU A 198 -45.82 13.88 5.08
C GLU A 198 -45.48 14.82 6.27
N ALA A 199 -44.44 15.63 6.00
CA ALA A 199 -44.29 17.08 6.22
C ALA A 199 -43.99 17.71 7.61
N ALA A 200 -43.10 18.72 7.48
CA ALA A 200 -42.85 19.91 8.31
C ALA A 200 -41.70 19.85 9.34
N GLY A 201 -40.63 20.60 9.05
CA GLY A 201 -39.76 21.19 10.10
C GLY A 201 -40.33 22.53 10.58
N PRO A 202 -39.57 23.38 11.31
CA PRO A 202 -38.21 23.24 11.82
C PRO A 202 -38.14 23.39 13.36
N GLU A 203 -36.97 23.12 13.97
CA GLU A 203 -36.32 23.94 15.01
C GLU A 203 -35.27 23.13 15.79
N SER A 204 -34.07 23.70 15.87
CA SER A 204 -32.96 23.23 16.70
C SER A 204 -32.96 23.97 18.03
N PRO A 205 -32.82 23.29 19.18
CA PRO A 205 -32.30 23.92 20.38
C PRO A 205 -30.82 23.58 20.56
N GLU A 206 -30.05 24.63 20.80
CA GLU A 206 -28.66 24.62 21.21
C GLU A 206 -28.43 23.84 22.52
N GLY A 207 -27.23 23.26 22.64
CA GLY A 207 -26.57 23.12 23.94
C GLY A 207 -26.38 21.69 24.47
N GLN A 208 -25.27 21.05 24.08
CA GLN A 208 -24.45 20.26 25.00
C GLN A 208 -23.06 20.01 24.39
N PRO A 209 -21.96 20.33 25.10
CA PRO A 209 -20.63 20.02 24.63
C PRO A 209 -20.44 18.50 24.67
N ALA A 210 -20.16 17.91 23.51
CA ALA A 210 -19.68 16.54 23.43
C ALA A 210 -18.41 16.42 24.32
N PRO A 211 -18.27 15.36 25.13
CA PRO A 211 -17.04 15.16 25.86
C PRO A 211 -15.93 14.97 24.83
N ALA A 212 -14.83 15.70 25.02
CA ALA A 212 -13.58 15.50 24.30
C ALA A 212 -13.08 14.10 24.65
N GLY A 213 -13.58 13.09 23.94
CA GLY A 213 -12.96 11.78 23.89
C GLY A 213 -11.63 11.95 23.18
N GLU A 214 -10.55 11.96 23.95
CA GLU A 214 -9.20 11.78 23.46
C GLU A 214 -9.20 10.54 22.55
N GLY A 215 -9.21 10.79 21.24
CA GLY A 215 -9.13 9.74 20.24
C GLY A 215 -7.76 9.09 20.37
N SER A 216 -7.70 7.97 21.09
CA SER A 216 -6.51 7.13 21.14
C SER A 216 -6.13 6.77 19.71
N SER A 217 -5.08 7.41 19.22
CA SER A 217 -4.39 7.11 17.97
C SER A 217 -3.58 5.82 18.11
N ALA A 218 -4.19 4.76 18.66
CA ALA A 218 -3.51 3.50 18.86
C ALA A 218 -3.41 2.79 17.51
N TRP A 219 -2.20 2.80 16.96
CA TRP A 219 -1.83 1.96 15.84
C TRP A 219 -2.08 0.47 16.21
N PRO A 220 -2.67 -0.35 15.32
CA PRO A 220 -2.83 -1.78 15.54
C PRO A 220 -1.49 -2.46 15.83
N PRO A 221 -1.49 -3.59 16.57
CA PRO A 221 -0.28 -4.38 16.72
C PRO A 221 0.23 -4.84 15.34
N ALA A 222 1.55 -5.01 15.18
CA ALA A 222 2.16 -5.45 13.91
C ALA A 222 1.54 -6.74 13.36
N SER A 223 1.04 -7.63 14.23
CA SER A 223 0.31 -8.83 13.85
C SER A 223 -0.92 -8.58 12.98
N ALA A 224 -1.53 -7.39 13.03
CA ALA A 224 -2.64 -7.02 12.16
C ALA A 224 -2.27 -6.96 10.67
N GLY A 225 -0.97 -6.88 10.35
CA GLY A 225 -0.46 -6.93 8.97
C GLY A 225 0.03 -8.29 8.54
N VAL A 226 0.03 -9.29 9.42
CA VAL A 226 0.59 -10.61 9.11
C VAL A 226 -0.44 -11.45 8.34
N THR A 227 -0.01 -12.01 7.22
CA THR A 227 -0.83 -12.89 6.37
C THR A 227 -0.18 -14.25 6.20
N TYR A 228 -1.01 -15.29 6.15
CA TYR A 228 -0.60 -16.65 5.80
C TYR A 228 -0.76 -16.89 4.30
N GLU A 229 0.30 -17.38 3.68
CA GLU A 229 0.45 -17.44 2.23
C GLU A 229 1.08 -18.77 1.79
N LEU A 230 0.93 -19.09 0.51
CA LEU A 230 1.74 -20.13 -0.12
C LEU A 230 3.14 -19.57 -0.39
N CYS A 231 4.14 -20.44 -0.41
CA CYS A 231 5.44 -20.10 -0.95
C CYS A 231 5.28 -19.61 -2.40
N ALA A 232 5.89 -18.48 -2.76
CA ALA A 232 5.65 -17.82 -4.04
C ALA A 232 6.79 -16.90 -4.46
N GLY A 233 7.00 -16.79 -5.77
CA GLY A 233 8.02 -15.91 -6.33
C GLY A 233 7.64 -15.31 -7.67
N LEU A 234 8.37 -14.27 -8.06
CA LEU A 234 8.18 -13.59 -9.34
C LEU A 234 8.84 -14.38 -10.48
N VAL A 235 8.23 -14.28 -11.67
CA VAL A 235 8.82 -14.77 -12.92
C VAL A 235 9.65 -13.65 -13.52
N ASP A 236 10.87 -13.50 -13.01
CA ASP A 236 11.83 -12.46 -13.36
C ASP A 236 13.15 -13.00 -13.94
N LYS A 237 13.39 -14.32 -13.83
CA LYS A 237 14.53 -15.03 -14.39
C LYS A 237 14.14 -15.65 -15.76
N PRO A 238 14.47 -15.01 -16.90
CA PRO A 238 13.95 -15.40 -18.22
C PRO A 238 14.47 -16.76 -18.71
N ASP A 239 15.61 -17.21 -18.20
CA ASP A 239 16.25 -18.47 -18.60
C ASP A 239 15.75 -19.69 -17.80
N LEU A 240 14.90 -19.48 -16.79
CA LEU A 240 14.38 -20.54 -15.94
C LEU A 240 12.95 -20.92 -16.31
N SER A 241 12.66 -22.22 -16.20
CA SER A 241 11.28 -22.71 -16.25
C SER A 241 10.48 -22.27 -15.01
N LEU A 242 9.15 -22.26 -15.09
CA LEU A 242 8.29 -21.95 -13.95
C LEU A 242 8.53 -22.92 -12.77
N GLU A 243 8.80 -24.19 -13.10
CA GLU A 243 9.12 -25.23 -12.15
C GLU A 243 10.48 -24.99 -11.47
N GLU A 244 11.48 -24.47 -12.18
CA GLU A 244 12.77 -24.12 -11.58
C GLU A 244 12.69 -22.89 -10.69
N ILE A 245 11.92 -21.88 -11.08
CA ILE A 245 11.65 -20.70 -10.24
C ILE A 245 10.95 -21.17 -8.96
N ALA A 246 9.86 -21.94 -9.09
CA ALA A 246 9.13 -22.48 -7.95
C ALA A 246 10.02 -23.33 -7.02
N ARG A 247 10.97 -24.11 -7.57
CA ARG A 247 11.95 -24.84 -6.77
C ARG A 247 12.86 -23.90 -5.96
N GLN A 248 13.36 -22.83 -6.58
CA GLN A 248 14.24 -21.87 -5.90
C GLN A 248 13.52 -21.22 -4.72
N GLU A 249 12.27 -20.77 -4.93
CA GLU A 249 11.46 -20.18 -3.86
C GLU A 249 11.19 -21.15 -2.72
N VAL A 250 10.89 -22.42 -3.03
CA VAL A 250 10.65 -23.46 -2.01
C VAL A 250 11.89 -23.71 -1.16
N LEU A 251 13.08 -23.64 -1.76
CA LEU A 251 14.34 -23.76 -1.01
C LEU A 251 14.60 -22.53 -0.15
N GLU A 252 14.39 -21.34 -0.70
CA GLU A 252 14.69 -20.07 -0.07
C GLU A 252 13.71 -19.71 1.06
N GLU A 253 12.40 -19.74 0.77
CA GLU A 253 11.37 -19.36 1.73
C GLU A 253 11.06 -20.47 2.73
N CYS A 254 11.05 -21.74 2.29
CA CYS A 254 10.60 -22.87 3.11
C CYS A 254 11.70 -23.83 3.56
N GLY A 255 12.91 -23.73 3.01
CA GLY A 255 14.05 -24.58 3.40
C GLY A 255 14.05 -26.00 2.83
N TYR A 256 13.17 -26.31 1.85
CA TYR A 256 13.09 -27.65 1.26
C TYR A 256 13.76 -27.71 -0.11
N ASP A 257 14.64 -28.70 -0.32
CA ASP A 257 15.18 -28.96 -1.67
C ASP A 257 14.34 -30.03 -2.38
N VAL A 258 13.53 -29.57 -3.35
CA VAL A 258 12.63 -30.42 -4.13
C VAL A 258 13.03 -30.37 -5.61
N PRO A 259 13.30 -31.51 -6.27
CA PRO A 259 13.57 -31.53 -7.70
C PRO A 259 12.40 -30.94 -8.50
N ALA A 260 12.69 -30.10 -9.50
CA ALA A 260 11.68 -29.43 -10.31
C ALA A 260 10.69 -30.40 -10.98
N CYS A 261 11.15 -31.61 -11.34
CA CYS A 261 10.30 -32.67 -11.92
C CYS A 261 9.23 -33.23 -10.96
N LYS A 262 9.34 -32.97 -9.65
CA LYS A 262 8.32 -33.35 -8.65
C LYS A 262 7.26 -32.28 -8.43
N LEU A 263 7.44 -31.06 -8.95
CA LEU A 263 6.42 -30.02 -8.92
C LEU A 263 5.30 -30.36 -9.90
N LYS A 264 4.09 -30.52 -9.38
CA LYS A 264 2.88 -30.80 -10.17
C LYS A 264 2.09 -29.52 -10.33
N ARG A 265 1.91 -29.06 -11.57
CA ARG A 265 1.05 -27.91 -11.85
C ARG A 265 -0.39 -28.21 -11.43
N ILE A 266 -0.97 -27.36 -10.59
CA ILE A 266 -2.40 -27.38 -10.24
C ILE A 266 -3.20 -26.63 -11.31
N THR A 267 -2.93 -25.33 -11.46
CA THR A 267 -3.67 -24.42 -12.36
C THR A 267 -2.94 -23.09 -12.53
N SER A 268 -3.54 -22.15 -13.26
CA SER A 268 -3.11 -20.75 -13.32
C SER A 268 -4.31 -19.79 -13.32
N TYR A 269 -4.14 -18.60 -12.77
CA TYR A 269 -5.19 -17.57 -12.69
C TYR A 269 -4.61 -16.15 -12.82
N ARG A 270 -5.50 -15.16 -12.95
CA ARG A 270 -5.13 -13.74 -12.96
C ARG A 270 -5.25 -13.15 -11.56
N SER A 271 -4.18 -12.57 -11.06
CA SER A 271 -4.12 -11.86 -9.77
C SER A 271 -4.25 -10.36 -9.98
N GLY A 272 -4.75 -9.66 -8.96
CA GLY A 272 -4.86 -8.20 -8.96
C GLY A 272 -5.64 -7.63 -10.15
N VAL A 273 -6.71 -8.30 -10.63
CA VAL A 273 -7.40 -7.99 -11.90
C VAL A 273 -7.89 -6.55 -12.07
N GLY A 274 -8.06 -5.79 -10.99
CA GLY A 274 -8.42 -4.37 -11.04
C GLY A 274 -7.25 -3.40 -11.21
N VAL A 275 -6.01 -3.85 -11.00
CA VAL A 275 -4.82 -3.00 -10.97
C VAL A 275 -3.66 -3.60 -11.77
N THR A 276 -3.32 -4.87 -11.59
CA THR A 276 -2.12 -5.49 -12.20
C THR A 276 -2.42 -6.48 -13.32
N GLY A 277 -3.36 -7.41 -13.10
CA GLY A 277 -3.70 -8.45 -14.07
C GLY A 277 -2.59 -9.48 -14.32
N SER A 278 -1.61 -9.61 -13.42
CA SER A 278 -0.52 -10.60 -13.53
C SER A 278 -1.05 -12.03 -13.50
N LYS A 279 -0.40 -12.95 -14.22
CA LYS A 279 -0.72 -14.37 -14.17
C LYS A 279 0.05 -15.02 -13.01
N GLN A 280 -0.62 -15.83 -12.20
CA GLN A 280 0.02 -16.69 -11.21
C GLN A 280 -0.19 -18.16 -11.58
N THR A 281 0.88 -18.96 -11.56
CA THR A 281 0.84 -20.41 -11.80
C THR A 281 1.06 -21.17 -10.50
N MET A 282 0.10 -21.99 -10.10
CA MET A 282 0.16 -22.74 -8.83
C MET A 282 0.65 -24.17 -9.05
N PHE A 283 1.56 -24.62 -8.20
CA PHE A 283 2.13 -25.96 -8.14
C PHE A 283 1.85 -26.65 -6.81
N TYR A 284 2.07 -27.96 -6.79
CA TYR A 284 2.02 -28.82 -5.61
C TYR A 284 3.27 -29.70 -5.56
N ALA A 285 3.83 -29.91 -4.37
CA ALA A 285 4.85 -30.90 -4.13
C ALA A 285 4.71 -31.60 -2.77
N GLU A 286 5.09 -32.88 -2.74
CA GLU A 286 5.28 -33.65 -1.51
C GLU A 286 6.74 -33.54 -1.06
N VAL A 287 6.93 -33.25 0.21
CA VAL A 287 8.24 -33.17 0.87
C VAL A 287 8.28 -34.13 2.06
N SER A 288 9.48 -34.41 2.55
CA SER A 288 9.71 -35.09 3.84
C SER A 288 10.72 -34.30 4.65
N ASP A 289 10.90 -34.68 5.92
CA ASP A 289 11.92 -34.08 6.77
C ASP A 289 13.35 -34.28 6.20
N ASP A 290 13.58 -35.34 5.41
CA ASP A 290 14.85 -35.58 4.71
C ASP A 290 15.14 -34.54 3.62
N ASN A 291 14.11 -33.89 3.09
CA ASN A 291 14.24 -32.82 2.10
C ASN A 291 14.44 -31.44 2.74
N CYS A 292 14.33 -31.31 4.06
CA CYS A 292 14.51 -30.06 4.77
C CYS A 292 16.02 -29.79 4.98
N VAL A 293 16.57 -28.88 4.19
CA VAL A 293 18.01 -28.56 4.18
C VAL A 293 18.33 -27.22 4.85
N GLY A 294 17.31 -26.45 5.23
CA GLY A 294 17.45 -25.16 5.90
C GLY A 294 16.19 -24.77 6.66
N ALA A 295 16.26 -23.66 7.39
CA ALA A 295 15.11 -23.11 8.12
C ALA A 295 14.12 -22.35 7.22
N GLY A 296 14.52 -22.06 5.97
CA GLY A 296 13.83 -21.09 5.12
C GLY A 296 14.03 -19.66 5.61
N GLY A 297 13.13 -18.75 5.20
CA GLY A 297 13.07 -17.38 5.72
C GLY A 297 13.13 -16.25 4.69
N GLY A 298 13.34 -16.57 3.41
CA GLY A 298 13.52 -15.57 2.34
C GLY A 298 14.93 -14.97 2.33
N GLU A 299 15.18 -13.99 1.45
CA GLU A 299 16.45 -13.26 1.37
C GLU A 299 16.42 -11.97 2.21
N PRO A 300 17.18 -11.89 3.33
CA PRO A 300 17.17 -10.70 4.19
C PRO A 300 17.60 -9.41 3.50
N ARG A 301 18.45 -9.50 2.47
CA ARG A 301 18.89 -8.33 1.68
C ARG A 301 17.75 -7.71 0.87
N GLU A 302 16.74 -8.51 0.52
CA GLU A 302 15.53 -8.07 -0.17
C GLU A 302 14.47 -7.56 0.83
N GLY A 303 14.77 -7.61 2.13
CA GLY A 303 13.88 -7.17 3.19
C GLY A 303 12.79 -8.20 3.51
N GLU A 304 12.96 -9.43 3.04
CA GLU A 304 12.04 -10.52 3.32
C GLU A 304 12.25 -11.03 4.75
N LEU A 305 11.17 -10.98 5.53
CA LEU A 305 11.10 -11.49 6.89
C LEU A 305 9.97 -12.51 6.92
N ILE A 306 10.28 -13.71 6.42
CA ILE A 306 9.33 -14.79 6.22
C ILE A 306 9.48 -15.81 7.36
N GLU A 307 8.36 -16.25 7.92
CA GLU A 307 8.35 -17.34 8.89
C GLU A 307 7.63 -18.55 8.28
N VAL A 308 8.27 -19.71 8.35
CA VAL A 308 7.69 -20.99 7.90
C VAL A 308 6.70 -21.48 8.95
N VAL A 309 5.48 -21.81 8.49
CA VAL A 309 4.38 -22.28 9.34
C VAL A 309 3.96 -23.68 8.90
N LYS A 310 3.72 -24.56 9.88
CA LYS A 310 3.14 -25.89 9.64
C LYS A 310 1.67 -25.91 10.04
N VAL A 311 0.79 -26.31 9.13
CA VAL A 311 -0.65 -26.51 9.40
C VAL A 311 -0.97 -28.00 9.31
N PRO A 312 -1.36 -28.68 10.40
CA PRO A 312 -1.71 -30.09 10.37
C PRO A 312 -2.83 -30.40 9.36
N LEU A 313 -2.75 -31.53 8.66
CA LEU A 313 -3.74 -31.93 7.66
C LEU A 313 -5.18 -31.90 8.18
N HIS A 314 -5.38 -32.34 9.43
CA HIS A 314 -6.71 -32.42 10.04
C HIS A 314 -7.29 -31.04 10.42
N GLU A 315 -6.45 -30.01 10.54
CA GLU A 315 -6.88 -28.63 10.83
C GLU A 315 -7.07 -27.80 9.56
N ALA A 316 -6.64 -28.29 8.39
CA ALA A 316 -6.53 -27.49 7.18
C ALA A 316 -7.86 -26.82 6.77
N MET A 317 -8.98 -27.53 6.83
CA MET A 317 -10.27 -26.96 6.47
C MET A 317 -10.76 -25.96 7.53
N THR A 318 -10.59 -26.26 8.82
CA THR A 318 -10.86 -25.30 9.91
C THR A 318 -10.04 -24.03 9.74
N PHE A 319 -8.76 -24.16 9.42
CA PHE A 319 -7.87 -23.04 9.14
C PHE A 319 -8.35 -22.25 7.92
N ALA A 320 -8.74 -22.91 6.83
CA ALA A 320 -9.21 -22.25 5.61
C ALA A 320 -10.44 -21.37 5.87
N TYR A 321 -11.43 -21.88 6.62
CA TYR A 321 -12.70 -21.21 6.89
C TYR A 321 -12.66 -20.21 8.08
N ASP A 322 -11.62 -20.22 8.92
CA ASP A 322 -11.52 -19.28 10.04
C ASP A 322 -11.16 -17.86 9.57
N GLU A 323 -12.16 -16.98 9.48
CA GLU A 323 -12.01 -15.58 9.03
C GLU A 323 -11.09 -14.72 9.92
N ARG A 324 -10.80 -15.15 11.16
CA ARG A 324 -9.91 -14.43 12.08
C ARG A 324 -8.45 -14.55 11.69
N ILE A 325 -8.11 -15.49 10.81
CA ILE A 325 -6.75 -15.74 10.33
C ILE A 325 -6.60 -15.09 8.95
N PRO A 326 -5.87 -13.97 8.80
CA PRO A 326 -5.64 -13.35 7.51
C PRO A 326 -4.85 -14.28 6.60
N LYS A 327 -5.43 -14.68 5.47
CA LYS A 327 -4.80 -15.61 4.54
C LYS A 327 -5.18 -15.30 3.10
N THR A 328 -4.33 -15.69 2.17
CA THR A 328 -4.61 -15.49 0.75
C THR A 328 -5.60 -16.52 0.21
N MET A 329 -6.32 -16.15 -0.85
CA MET A 329 -7.19 -17.09 -1.57
C MET A 329 -6.45 -18.32 -2.10
N GLY A 330 -5.14 -18.19 -2.39
CA GLY A 330 -4.29 -19.29 -2.80
C GLY A 330 -4.25 -20.40 -1.75
N VAL A 331 -4.11 -20.05 -0.46
CA VAL A 331 -4.13 -21.01 0.65
C VAL A 331 -5.46 -21.77 0.68
N ILE A 332 -6.59 -21.04 0.71
CA ILE A 332 -7.94 -21.62 0.77
C ILE A 332 -8.17 -22.57 -0.42
N PHE A 333 -7.91 -22.09 -1.64
CA PHE A 333 -8.09 -22.89 -2.86
C PHE A 333 -7.22 -24.15 -2.85
N SER A 334 -5.96 -24.02 -2.45
CA SER A 334 -5.00 -25.14 -2.44
C SER A 334 -5.39 -26.23 -1.45
N PHE A 335 -5.93 -25.87 -0.28
CA PHE A 335 -6.43 -26.84 0.71
C PHE A 335 -7.68 -27.56 0.22
N ILE A 336 -8.63 -26.84 -0.37
CA ILE A 336 -9.82 -27.46 -0.99
C ILE A 336 -9.40 -28.38 -2.15
N TRP A 337 -8.47 -27.95 -2.99
CA TRP A 337 -7.93 -28.78 -4.07
C TRP A 337 -7.28 -30.04 -3.52
N PHE A 338 -6.45 -29.93 -2.48
CA PHE A 338 -5.79 -31.07 -1.86
C PHE A 338 -6.82 -32.03 -1.26
N HIS A 339 -7.81 -31.53 -0.53
CA HIS A 339 -8.89 -32.34 0.02
C HIS A 339 -9.59 -33.14 -1.08
N ASN A 340 -9.98 -32.49 -2.19
CA ASN A 340 -10.72 -33.14 -3.27
C ASN A 340 -9.88 -34.12 -4.10
N ASN A 341 -8.56 -33.90 -4.23
CA ASN A 341 -7.71 -34.68 -5.13
C ASN A 341 -6.80 -35.70 -4.42
N MET A 342 -6.50 -35.47 -3.13
CA MET A 342 -5.58 -36.29 -2.34
C MET A 342 -6.26 -37.05 -1.20
N SER A 343 -7.56 -36.81 -0.95
CA SER A 343 -8.32 -37.55 0.07
C SER A 343 -8.21 -39.08 -0.04
N PRO A 344 -8.28 -39.72 -1.23
CA PRO A 344 -8.12 -41.17 -1.34
C PRO A 344 -6.75 -41.68 -0.86
N LYS A 345 -5.70 -40.88 -1.06
CA LYS A 345 -4.32 -41.23 -0.70
C LYS A 345 -4.07 -41.12 0.81
N TYR A 346 -4.60 -40.06 1.44
CA TYR A 346 -4.35 -39.77 2.85
C TYR A 346 -5.52 -40.07 3.78
N LYS A 347 -6.58 -40.73 3.27
CA LYS A 347 -7.79 -41.13 4.01
C LYS A 347 -8.41 -39.96 4.81
N ILE A 348 -8.46 -38.79 4.18
CA ILE A 348 -9.03 -37.59 4.81
C ILE A 348 -10.55 -37.84 4.96
N SER A 349 -11.07 -37.79 6.18
CA SER A 349 -12.51 -37.88 6.40
C SER A 349 -13.19 -36.68 5.73
N THR A 350 -14.13 -36.94 4.82
CA THR A 350 -14.87 -35.92 4.07
C THR A 350 -16.02 -35.30 4.87
N ASN A 351 -16.04 -35.47 6.19
CA ASN A 351 -17.06 -34.88 7.06
C ASN A 351 -16.62 -33.47 7.45
N VAL A 352 -16.76 -32.53 6.50
CA VAL A 352 -16.66 -31.09 6.75
C VAL A 352 -18.01 -30.47 6.48
#